data_AF-A0A962VBH0-F1
#
_entry.id   AF-A0A962VBH0-F1
#
_cell.length_a   1.000
_cell.length_b   1.000
_cell.length_c   1.000
_cell.angle_alpha   90.00
_cell.angle_beta   90.00
_cell.angle_gamma   90.00
#
_symmetry.space_group_name_H-M   'P 1'
#
loop_
_entity.id
_entity.type
_entity.pdbx_description
1 polymer ?
#
loop_
_entity_poly.entity_id
_entity_poly.type
_entity_poly.pdbx_seq_one_letter_code
_entity_poly.pdbx_strand_id
1 'polypeptide(L)'
;MSKEPVAAPESAASPRLGELGSLRMLLRYLWPPGQIALRVRVVIALFFLVLAKVATVYVPIFYKDAVDALGGTDKLTLVLPLAAILSYGLARVLSLAFAELRDAVFARVAQRSIRSVALTIFQHLHGLALRFHLERQTGGLSRIIERGTSAIESLLTFTLFNILPTLIEILLVVVILWRMLDIWFAVITLATVVGYIAFTMLVTEWRLKFRREMNENDQEANTRAIDSLLNFETVKYFGNEQHEYRRYDQALQRYENAAVRSRTSLSLLNIGQALIISLGLT
;
A
#
# COMPACT_ATOMS: atom_id res chain seq x y z
N MET A 1 3.55 23.03 -54.46
CA MET A 1 3.49 23.41 -53.03
C MET A 1 3.28 22.15 -52.21
N SER A 2 4.38 21.62 -51.68
CA SER A 2 4.40 20.41 -50.85
C SER A 2 3.84 20.75 -49.46
N LYS A 3 2.89 19.96 -48.96
CA LYS A 3 2.39 20.09 -47.58
C LYS A 3 3.46 19.53 -46.64
N GLU A 4 4.15 20.40 -45.91
CA GLU A 4 4.97 19.98 -44.78
C GLU A 4 4.07 19.37 -43.69
N PRO A 5 4.45 18.23 -43.09
CA PRO A 5 3.71 17.65 -41.97
C PRO A 5 3.96 18.51 -40.73
N VAL A 6 2.88 19.02 -40.13
CA VAL A 6 2.89 19.72 -38.85
C VAL A 6 3.44 18.76 -37.79
N ALA A 7 4.63 19.06 -37.27
CA ALA A 7 5.26 18.31 -36.20
C ALA A 7 4.32 18.27 -34.98
N ALA A 8 4.07 17.07 -34.45
CA ALA A 8 3.38 16.90 -33.18
C ALA A 8 4.17 17.60 -32.07
N PRO A 9 3.51 18.31 -31.14
CA PRO A 9 4.22 18.97 -30.05
C PRO A 9 4.94 17.91 -29.21
N GLU A 10 6.25 18.10 -29.02
CA GLU A 10 7.05 17.33 -28.09
C GLU A 10 6.33 17.31 -26.73
N SER A 11 5.98 16.11 -26.29
CA SER A 11 5.47 15.85 -24.95
C SER A 11 6.51 16.32 -23.94
N ALA A 12 6.33 17.54 -23.41
CA ALA A 12 7.13 18.09 -22.33
C ALA A 12 7.24 17.03 -21.22
N ALA A 13 8.44 16.46 -21.08
CA ALA A 13 8.73 15.46 -20.07
C ALA A 13 8.34 16.05 -18.71
N SER A 14 7.29 15.50 -18.12
CA SER A 14 6.88 15.84 -16.77
C SER A 14 8.08 15.61 -15.86
N PRO A 15 8.48 16.57 -14.99
CA PRO A 15 9.58 16.34 -14.10
C PRO A 15 9.20 15.14 -13.24
N ARG A 16 9.89 14.01 -13.43
CA ARG A 16 9.75 12.84 -12.57
C ARG A 16 10.23 13.29 -11.20
N LEU A 17 9.32 13.78 -10.36
CA LEU A 17 9.59 13.92 -8.94
C LEU A 17 10.10 12.55 -8.50
N GLY A 18 11.38 12.48 -8.11
CA GLY A 18 11.92 11.26 -7.51
C GLY A 18 11.02 10.84 -6.35
N GLU A 19 11.03 9.57 -5.98
CA GLU A 19 10.17 9.03 -4.93
C GLU A 19 10.21 9.87 -3.63
N LEU A 20 11.39 10.42 -3.32
CA LEU A 20 11.64 11.38 -2.22
C LEU A 20 10.92 12.73 -2.38
N GLY A 21 10.80 13.24 -3.61
CA GLY A 21 10.08 14.48 -3.92
C GLY A 21 8.57 14.32 -3.74
N SER A 22 8.04 13.17 -4.15
CA SER A 22 6.63 12.80 -3.93
C SER A 22 6.33 12.66 -2.43
N LEU A 23 7.18 11.97 -1.67
CA LEU A 23 7.09 11.85 -0.22
C LEU A 23 7.13 13.21 0.50
N ARG A 24 8.03 14.11 0.07
CA ARG A 24 8.12 15.47 0.62
C ARG A 24 6.87 16.30 0.35
N MET A 25 6.28 16.14 -0.84
CA MET A 25 5.02 16.79 -1.19
C MET A 25 3.88 16.29 -0.29
N LEU A 26 3.79 14.98 -0.07
CA LEU A 26 2.79 14.36 0.82
C LEU A 26 2.96 14.82 2.28
N LEU A 27 4.18 14.88 2.79
CA LEU A 27 4.48 15.39 4.15
C LEU A 27 4.02 16.84 4.34
N ARG A 28 4.10 17.67 3.31
CA ARG A 28 3.64 19.07 3.37
C ARG A 28 2.12 19.18 3.52
N TYR A 29 1.36 18.25 2.95
CA TYR A 29 -0.09 18.19 3.14
C TYR A 29 -0.48 17.67 4.53
N LEU A 30 0.33 16.81 5.13
CA LEU A 30 0.11 16.32 6.49
C LEU A 30 0.47 17.36 7.55
N TRP A 31 1.49 18.19 7.29
CA TRP A 31 1.95 19.26 8.16
C TRP A 31 1.71 20.65 7.55
N PRO A 32 0.44 21.09 7.40
CA PRO A 32 0.15 22.37 6.76
C PRO A 32 0.70 23.55 7.58
N PRO A 33 1.27 24.58 6.93
CA PRO A 33 1.58 25.86 7.57
C PRO A 33 0.29 26.52 8.08
N GLY A 34 0.29 27.00 9.33
CA GLY A 34 -0.78 27.80 9.92
C GLY A 34 -1.91 27.04 10.66
N GLN A 35 -1.93 25.71 10.68
CA GLN A 35 -2.98 24.94 11.37
C GLN A 35 -2.44 24.17 12.58
N ILE A 36 -2.23 24.88 13.70
CA ILE A 36 -1.63 24.34 14.93
C ILE A 36 -2.39 23.12 15.46
N ALA A 37 -3.73 23.15 15.44
CA ALA A 37 -4.57 22.04 15.89
C ALA A 37 -4.32 20.72 15.14
N LEU A 38 -3.97 20.77 13.85
CA LEU A 38 -3.62 19.57 13.08
C LEU A 38 -2.25 19.04 13.45
N ARG A 39 -1.26 19.92 13.63
CA ARG A 39 0.09 19.54 14.06
C ARG A 39 0.06 18.86 15.42
N VAL A 40 -0.73 19.39 16.36
CA VAL A 40 -0.93 18.79 17.68
C VAL A 40 -1.56 17.39 17.55
N ARG A 41 -2.58 17.21 16.70
CA ARG A 41 -3.17 15.89 16.44
C ARG A 41 -2.18 14.90 15.84
N VAL A 42 -1.32 15.36 14.91
CA VAL A 42 -0.24 14.52 14.34
C VAL A 42 0.73 14.08 15.44
N VAL A 43 1.16 15.00 16.31
CA VAL A 43 2.05 14.66 17.43
C VAL A 43 1.39 13.69 18.40
N ILE A 44 0.12 13.89 18.75
CA ILE A 44 -0.64 12.98 19.62
C ILE A 44 -0.77 11.59 18.95
N ALA A 45 -1.05 11.53 17.66
CA ALA A 45 -1.12 10.27 16.93
C ALA A 45 0.24 9.57 16.88
N LEU A 46 1.33 10.30 16.64
CA LEU A 46 2.69 9.75 16.71
C LEU A 46 3.05 9.26 18.12
N PHE A 47 2.57 9.93 19.16
CA PHE A 47 2.75 9.48 20.53
C PHE A 47 2.00 8.16 20.79
N PHE A 48 0.72 8.07 20.42
CA PHE A 48 -0.03 6.81 20.52
C PHE A 48 0.56 5.70 19.65
N LEU A 49 1.12 6.04 18.48
CA LEU A 49 1.83 5.11 17.63
C LEU A 49 3.03 4.50 18.36
N VAL A 50 3.87 5.33 18.98
CA VAL A 50 5.03 4.86 19.74
C VAL A 50 4.59 4.00 20.91
N LEU A 51 3.58 4.44 21.69
CA LEU A 51 3.05 3.64 22.80
C LEU A 51 2.50 2.29 22.34
N ALA A 52 1.75 2.26 21.23
CA ALA A 52 1.22 1.03 20.65
C ALA A 52 2.36 0.08 20.27
N LYS A 53 3.39 0.58 19.54
CA LYS A 53 4.52 -0.25 19.11
C LYS A 53 5.39 -0.71 20.26
N VAL A 54 5.64 0.13 21.26
CA VAL A 54 6.32 -0.28 22.49
C VAL A 54 5.51 -1.41 23.15
N ALA A 55 4.21 -1.23 23.39
CA ALA A 55 3.38 -2.27 23.96
C ALA A 55 3.42 -3.58 23.13
N THR A 56 3.35 -3.49 21.80
CA THR A 56 3.44 -4.64 20.88
C THR A 56 4.73 -5.43 21.08
N VAL A 57 5.89 -4.76 21.15
CA VAL A 57 7.18 -5.47 21.27
C VAL A 57 7.41 -6.00 22.70
N TYR A 58 6.71 -5.49 23.71
CA TYR A 58 6.72 -6.06 25.07
C TYR A 58 5.80 -7.28 25.24
N VAL A 59 4.81 -7.50 24.37
CA VAL A 59 3.91 -8.66 24.45
C VAL A 59 4.67 -10.00 24.48
N PRO A 60 5.65 -10.26 23.60
CA PRO A 60 6.46 -11.49 23.67
C PRO A 60 7.29 -11.63 24.94
N ILE A 61 7.74 -10.50 25.54
CA ILE A 61 8.51 -10.51 26.78
C ILE A 61 7.61 -10.97 27.94
N PHE A 62 6.41 -10.40 28.07
CA PHE A 62 5.45 -10.86 29.08
C PHE A 62 5.01 -12.30 28.85
N TYR A 63 4.92 -12.74 27.60
CA TYR A 63 4.66 -14.14 27.28
C TYR A 63 5.80 -15.05 27.74
N LYS A 64 7.07 -14.65 27.48
CA LYS A 64 8.24 -15.35 28.01
C LYS A 64 8.19 -15.45 29.53
N ASP A 65 7.96 -14.33 30.22
CA ASP A 65 7.91 -14.29 31.68
C ASP A 65 6.80 -15.21 32.23
N ALA A 66 5.65 -15.28 31.54
CA ALA A 66 4.56 -16.19 31.90
C ALA A 66 4.94 -17.67 31.75
N VAL A 67 5.68 -18.02 30.70
CA VAL A 67 6.17 -19.37 30.46
C VAL A 67 7.26 -19.74 31.47
N ASP A 68 8.23 -18.85 31.71
CA ASP A 68 9.32 -19.06 32.66
C ASP A 68 8.78 -19.24 34.10
N ALA A 69 7.75 -18.47 34.48
CA ALA A 69 7.08 -18.61 35.78
C ALA A 69 6.35 -19.95 35.96
N LEU A 70 5.91 -20.61 34.87
CA LEU A 70 5.29 -21.92 34.90
C LEU A 70 6.33 -23.07 34.88
N GLY A 71 7.54 -22.83 34.37
CA GLY A 71 8.61 -23.82 34.24
C GLY A 71 9.48 -24.01 35.49
N GLY A 72 9.39 -23.11 36.47
CA GLY A 72 10.14 -23.20 37.73
C GLY A 72 9.70 -24.36 38.63
N THR A 73 10.65 -25.11 39.20
CA THR A 73 10.40 -26.25 40.10
C THR A 73 9.89 -25.86 41.49
N ASP A 74 9.85 -24.58 41.82
CA ASP A 74 9.34 -24.10 43.10
C ASP A 74 7.82 -23.97 43.05
N LYS A 75 7.14 -24.75 43.91
CA LYS A 75 5.70 -24.67 44.19
C LYS A 75 5.31 -23.35 44.90
N LEU A 76 5.93 -22.22 44.55
CA LEU A 76 5.62 -20.92 45.13
C LEU A 76 4.50 -20.25 44.34
N THR A 77 3.29 -20.37 44.90
CA THR A 77 2.11 -19.51 44.72
C THR A 77 1.63 -19.28 43.28
N LEU A 78 0.46 -19.84 42.94
CA LEU A 78 -0.35 -19.57 41.73
C LEU A 78 -0.52 -18.08 41.35
N VAL A 79 -0.20 -17.16 42.27
CA VAL A 79 -0.23 -15.71 42.09
C VAL A 79 0.79 -15.24 41.03
N LEU A 80 1.98 -15.82 40.95
CA LEU A 80 3.02 -15.39 39.99
C LEU A 80 2.63 -15.68 38.52
N PRO A 81 2.23 -16.93 38.17
CA PRO A 81 1.80 -17.24 36.81
C PRO A 81 0.52 -16.48 36.40
N LEU A 82 -0.40 -16.28 37.35
CA LEU A 82 -1.63 -15.52 37.10
C LEU A 82 -1.33 -14.04 36.80
N ALA A 83 -0.41 -13.42 37.55
CA ALA A 83 0.01 -12.04 37.31
C ALA A 83 0.70 -11.87 35.94
N ALA A 84 1.50 -12.85 35.51
CA ALA A 84 2.15 -12.83 34.20
C ALA A 84 1.15 -12.98 33.05
N ILE A 85 0.17 -13.89 33.17
CA ILE A 85 -0.92 -14.05 32.18
C ILE A 85 -1.77 -12.77 32.10
N LEU A 86 -2.12 -12.17 33.24
CA LEU A 86 -2.86 -10.91 33.28
C LEU A 86 -2.06 -9.76 32.67
N SER A 87 -0.75 -9.69 32.92
CA SER A 87 0.15 -8.68 32.33
C SER A 87 0.24 -8.82 30.81
N TYR A 88 0.37 -10.05 30.29
CA TYR A 88 0.30 -10.34 28.86
C TYR A 88 -1.04 -9.90 28.26
N GLY A 89 -2.16 -10.27 28.88
CA GLY A 89 -3.50 -9.89 28.43
C GLY A 89 -3.69 -8.37 28.40
N LEU A 90 -3.28 -7.69 29.47
CA LEU A 90 -3.34 -6.24 29.58
C LEU A 90 -2.44 -5.55 28.54
N ALA A 91 -1.20 -6.00 28.35
CA ALA A 91 -0.29 -5.45 27.36
C ALA A 91 -0.87 -5.59 25.93
N ARG A 92 -1.48 -6.73 25.62
CA ARG A 92 -2.14 -6.98 24.34
C ARG A 92 -3.34 -6.05 24.11
N VAL A 93 -4.19 -5.89 25.14
CA VAL A 93 -5.34 -4.97 25.08
C VAL A 93 -4.87 -3.52 24.95
N LEU A 94 -3.86 -3.10 25.71
CA LEU A 94 -3.29 -1.74 25.64
C LEU A 94 -2.64 -1.48 24.28
N SER A 95 -1.90 -2.45 23.74
CA SER A 95 -1.29 -2.34 22.41
C SER A 95 -2.36 -2.10 21.34
N LEU A 96 -3.48 -2.84 21.39
CA LEU A 96 -4.60 -2.65 20.48
C LEU A 96 -5.29 -1.29 20.73
N ALA A 97 -5.58 -0.95 21.98
CA ALA A 97 -6.24 0.30 22.34
C ALA A 97 -5.44 1.52 21.88
N PHE A 98 -4.11 1.53 22.05
CA PHE A 98 -3.26 2.61 21.56
C PHE A 98 -3.21 2.67 20.03
N ALA A 99 -3.25 1.53 19.33
CA ALA A 99 -3.33 1.51 17.88
C ALA A 99 -4.67 2.09 17.38
N GLU A 100 -5.79 1.72 18.00
CA GLU A 100 -7.11 2.28 17.67
C GLU A 100 -7.22 3.77 18.01
N LEU A 101 -6.65 4.20 19.15
CA LEU A 101 -6.59 5.62 19.52
C LEU A 101 -5.74 6.42 18.55
N ARG A 102 -4.58 5.90 18.12
CA ARG A 102 -3.78 6.48 17.03
C ARG A 102 -4.64 6.67 15.80
N ASP A 103 -5.34 5.62 15.36
CA ASP A 103 -6.13 5.66 14.12
C ASP A 103 -7.29 6.63 14.20
N ALA A 104 -8.01 6.66 15.33
CA ALA A 104 -9.09 7.61 15.59
C ALA A 104 -8.61 9.08 15.60
N VAL A 105 -7.47 9.36 16.25
CA VAL A 105 -6.88 10.71 16.28
C VAL A 105 -6.42 11.11 14.87
N PHE A 106 -5.81 10.17 14.15
CA PHE A 106 -5.25 10.41 12.84
C PHE A 106 -6.31 10.53 11.73
N ALA A 107 -7.46 9.88 11.87
CA ALA A 107 -8.53 9.91 10.87
C ALA A 107 -8.91 11.34 10.46
N ARG A 108 -9.01 12.27 11.42
CA ARG A 108 -9.27 13.68 11.12
C ARG A 108 -8.16 14.36 10.32
N VAL A 109 -6.90 13.99 10.60
CA VAL A 109 -5.73 14.51 9.87
C VAL A 109 -5.71 13.98 8.45
N ALA A 110 -5.92 12.66 8.28
CA ALA A 110 -6.00 12.01 6.97
C ALA A 110 -7.11 12.63 6.11
N GLN A 111 -8.34 12.69 6.62
CA GLN A 111 -9.49 13.26 5.89
C GLN A 111 -9.29 14.73 5.53
N ARG A 112 -8.65 15.52 6.39
CA ARG A 112 -8.30 16.92 6.07
C ARG A 112 -7.24 17.02 4.99
N SER A 113 -6.24 16.13 5.01
CA SER A 113 -5.19 16.07 3.99
C SER A 113 -5.80 15.73 2.63
N ILE A 114 -6.65 14.69 2.59
CA ILE A 114 -7.39 14.26 1.39
C ILE A 114 -8.21 15.42 0.84
N ARG A 115 -9.02 16.09 1.68
CA ARG A 115 -9.82 17.26 1.28
C ARG A 115 -8.96 18.37 0.69
N SER A 116 -7.80 18.65 1.29
CA SER A 116 -6.91 19.72 0.85
C SER A 116 -6.24 19.42 -0.49
N VAL A 117 -5.81 18.17 -0.68
CA VAL A 117 -5.28 17.68 -1.96
C VAL A 117 -6.34 17.76 -3.06
N ALA A 118 -7.55 17.25 -2.79
CA ALA A 118 -8.65 17.28 -3.75
C ALA A 118 -9.00 18.72 -4.18
N LEU A 119 -9.06 19.66 -3.22
CA LEU A 119 -9.32 21.07 -3.51
C LEU A 119 -8.18 21.71 -4.33
N THR A 120 -6.93 21.41 -4.01
CA THR A 120 -5.77 21.93 -4.75
C THR A 120 -5.78 21.45 -6.19
N ILE A 121 -6.08 20.16 -6.41
CA ILE A 121 -6.21 19.57 -7.74
C ILE A 121 -7.36 20.24 -8.49
N PHE A 122 -8.53 20.38 -7.86
CA PHE A 122 -9.69 21.05 -8.46
C PHE A 122 -9.39 22.49 -8.88
N GLN A 123 -8.73 23.28 -8.02
CA GLN A 123 -8.30 24.65 -8.33
C GLN A 123 -7.29 24.70 -9.48
N HIS A 124 -6.30 23.80 -9.49
CA HIS A 124 -5.32 23.72 -10.57
C HIS A 124 -5.98 23.44 -11.91
N LEU A 125 -6.91 22.48 -11.93
CA LEU A 125 -7.62 22.12 -13.15
C LEU A 125 -8.47 23.27 -13.68
N HIS A 126 -9.16 24.00 -12.81
CA HIS A 126 -9.94 25.17 -13.22
C HIS A 126 -9.07 26.32 -13.76
N GLY A 127 -7.81 26.39 -13.34
CA GLY A 127 -6.85 27.38 -13.82
C GLY A 127 -6.18 27.03 -15.16
N LEU A 128 -6.50 25.88 -15.77
CA LEU A 128 -5.93 25.49 -17.06
C LEU A 128 -6.62 26.21 -18.23
N ALA A 129 -5.89 26.35 -19.34
CA ALA A 129 -6.40 27.06 -20.51
C ALA A 129 -7.65 26.39 -21.10
N LEU A 130 -8.57 27.18 -21.66
CA LEU A 130 -9.78 26.68 -22.30
C LEU A 130 -9.51 25.57 -23.34
N ARG A 131 -8.40 25.69 -24.09
CA ARG A 131 -7.95 24.67 -25.04
C ARG A 131 -7.71 23.30 -24.38
N PHE A 132 -7.13 23.27 -23.17
CA PHE A 132 -6.94 22.03 -22.40
C PHE A 132 -8.28 21.37 -22.04
N HIS A 133 -9.32 22.17 -21.77
CA HIS A 133 -10.65 21.68 -21.47
C HIS A 133 -11.44 21.23 -22.71
N LEU A 134 -11.21 21.84 -23.88
CA LEU A 134 -11.90 21.50 -25.13
C LEU A 134 -11.29 20.29 -25.85
N GLU A 135 -9.98 20.06 -25.74
CA GLU A 135 -9.28 18.94 -26.40
C GLU A 135 -9.46 17.58 -25.71
N ARG A 136 -9.87 17.56 -24.43
CA ARG A 136 -10.06 16.31 -23.66
C ARG A 136 -11.53 16.01 -23.46
N GLN A 137 -11.94 14.78 -23.81
CA GLN A 137 -13.25 14.24 -23.45
C GLN A 137 -13.48 14.42 -21.94
N THR A 138 -14.52 15.17 -21.58
CA THR A 138 -14.84 15.58 -20.20
C THR A 138 -14.91 14.41 -19.21
N GLY A 139 -15.33 13.22 -19.66
CA GLY A 139 -15.34 11.99 -18.87
C GLY A 139 -13.94 11.41 -18.56
N GLY A 140 -13.01 11.50 -19.50
CA GLY A 140 -11.63 11.02 -19.31
C GLY A 140 -10.84 11.88 -18.32
N LEU A 141 -11.05 13.20 -18.36
CA LEU A 141 -10.44 14.12 -17.41
C LEU A 141 -10.96 13.88 -15.99
N SER A 142 -12.28 13.77 -15.80
CA SER A 142 -12.90 13.47 -14.50
C SER A 142 -12.35 12.18 -13.89
N ARG A 143 -12.21 11.12 -14.69
CA ARG A 143 -11.70 9.82 -14.24
C ARG A 143 -10.20 9.84 -13.89
N ILE A 144 -9.42 10.67 -14.57
CA ILE A 144 -7.99 10.89 -14.23
C ILE A 144 -7.89 11.60 -12.87
N ILE A 145 -8.73 12.60 -12.64
CA ILE A 145 -8.76 13.37 -11.39
C ILE A 145 -9.11 12.47 -10.22
N GLU A 146 -10.22 11.74 -10.33
CA GLU A 146 -10.70 10.81 -9.31
C GLU A 146 -9.65 9.75 -8.98
N ARG A 147 -9.06 9.11 -10.00
CA ARG A 147 -7.98 8.12 -9.79
C ARG A 147 -6.73 8.75 -9.18
N GLY A 148 -6.38 9.97 -9.58
CA GLY A 148 -5.22 10.69 -9.06
C GLY A 148 -5.38 11.09 -7.59
N THR A 149 -6.55 11.63 -7.22
CA THR A 149 -6.87 11.98 -5.83
C THR A 149 -6.88 10.74 -4.93
N SER A 150 -7.52 9.66 -5.38
CA SER A 150 -7.61 8.41 -4.62
C SER A 150 -6.24 7.71 -4.51
N ALA A 151 -5.38 7.84 -5.51
CA ALA A 151 -4.00 7.34 -5.43
C ALA A 151 -3.17 8.13 -4.41
N ILE A 152 -3.27 9.46 -4.38
CA ILE A 152 -2.58 10.29 -3.39
C ILE A 152 -3.07 9.97 -1.97
N GLU A 153 -4.38 9.81 -1.80
CA GLU A 153 -4.99 9.36 -0.55
C GLU A 153 -4.43 8.00 -0.11
N SER A 154 -4.42 7.03 -1.02
CA SER A 154 -3.92 5.69 -0.74
C SER A 154 -2.45 5.72 -0.32
N LEU A 155 -1.61 6.51 -1.00
CA LEU A 155 -0.19 6.65 -0.67
C LEU A 155 0.03 7.31 0.68
N LEU A 156 -0.73 8.36 1.01
CA LEU A 156 -0.68 9.03 2.31
C LEU A 156 -1.01 8.04 3.42
N THR A 157 -2.18 7.41 3.33
CA THR A 157 -2.68 6.45 4.31
C THR A 157 -1.71 5.27 4.45
N PHE A 158 -1.25 4.71 3.33
CA PHE A 158 -0.30 3.59 3.36
C PHE A 158 1.03 3.95 4.03
N THR A 159 1.59 5.11 3.69
CA THR A 159 2.86 5.58 4.28
C THR A 159 2.74 5.76 5.79
N LEU A 160 1.62 6.32 6.24
CA LEU A 160 1.44 6.75 7.63
C LEU A 160 0.99 5.62 8.56
N PHE A 161 0.17 4.70 8.06
CA PHE A 161 -0.37 3.60 8.86
C PHE A 161 0.38 2.28 8.69
N ASN A 162 1.15 2.11 7.63
CA ASN A 162 1.94 0.90 7.40
C ASN A 162 3.44 1.19 7.44
N ILE A 163 3.97 2.00 6.50
CA ILE A 163 5.43 2.17 6.36
C ILE A 163 6.07 2.73 7.64
N LEU A 164 5.62 3.90 8.11
CA LEU A 164 6.23 4.56 9.28
C LEU A 164 6.11 3.70 10.56
N PRO A 165 4.95 3.12 10.91
CA PRO A 165 4.82 2.20 12.04
C PRO A 165 5.72 0.98 11.94
N THR A 166 5.85 0.37 10.76
CA THR A 166 6.71 -0.80 10.55
C THR A 166 8.19 -0.44 10.72
N LEU A 167 8.65 0.72 10.26
CA LEU A 167 10.03 1.16 10.48
C LEU A 167 10.35 1.35 11.96
N ILE A 168 9.45 1.98 12.72
CA ILE A 168 9.59 2.15 14.18
C ILE A 168 9.63 0.77 14.87
N GLU A 169 8.76 -0.13 14.46
CA GLU A 169 8.69 -1.50 15.01
C GLU A 169 9.98 -2.29 14.75
N ILE A 170 10.50 -2.26 13.51
CA ILE A 170 11.79 -2.88 13.18
C ILE A 170 12.90 -2.32 14.05
N LEU A 171 12.97 -0.99 14.22
CA LEU A 171 13.98 -0.35 15.06
C LEU A 171 13.88 -0.81 16.52
N LEU A 172 12.66 -0.84 17.08
CA LEU A 172 12.43 -1.29 18.46
C LEU A 172 12.83 -2.75 18.65
N VAL A 173 12.45 -3.63 17.72
CA VAL A 173 12.81 -5.06 17.76
C VAL A 173 14.33 -5.24 17.71
N VAL A 174 15.02 -4.55 16.79
CA VAL A 174 16.49 -4.60 16.67
C VAL A 174 17.18 -4.15 17.96
N VAL A 175 16.72 -3.04 18.57
CA VAL A 175 17.26 -2.54 19.85
C VAL A 175 17.02 -3.54 20.98
N ILE A 176 15.83 -4.15 21.05
CA ILE A 176 15.48 -5.12 22.09
C ILE A 176 16.32 -6.39 21.94
N LEU A 177 16.48 -6.93 20.73
CA LEU A 177 17.33 -8.09 20.48
C LEU A 177 18.78 -7.82 20.86
N TRP A 178 19.32 -6.65 20.50
CA TRP A 178 20.68 -6.27 20.87
C TRP A 178 20.87 -6.19 22.39
N ARG A 179 19.86 -5.71 23.13
CA ARG A 179 19.94 -5.51 24.59
C ARG A 179 19.65 -6.77 25.40
N MET A 180 18.76 -7.64 24.93
CA MET A 180 18.33 -8.84 25.65
C MET A 180 19.11 -10.11 25.28
N LEU A 181 19.66 -10.17 24.07
CA LEU A 181 20.39 -11.32 23.56
C LEU A 181 21.83 -10.89 23.23
N ASP A 182 22.21 -10.93 21.95
CA ASP A 182 23.52 -10.59 21.43
C ASP A 182 23.35 -9.68 20.19
N ILE A 183 24.36 -8.86 19.89
CA ILE A 183 24.39 -8.02 18.68
C ILE A 183 24.23 -8.85 17.40
N TRP A 184 24.68 -10.10 17.39
CA TRP A 184 24.53 -10.97 16.22
C TRP A 184 23.06 -11.24 15.86
N PHE A 185 22.16 -11.38 16.84
CA PHE A 185 20.72 -11.52 16.57
C PHE A 185 20.14 -10.27 15.92
N ALA A 186 20.56 -9.09 16.37
CA ALA A 186 20.14 -7.81 15.79
C ALA A 186 20.65 -7.66 14.34
N VAL A 187 21.90 -8.06 14.07
CA VAL A 187 22.50 -8.02 12.72
C VAL A 187 21.80 -8.99 11.77
N ILE A 188 21.57 -10.24 12.17
CA ILE A 188 20.87 -11.25 11.35
C ILE A 188 19.43 -10.80 11.06
N THR A 189 18.72 -10.28 12.06
CA THR A 189 17.36 -9.74 11.87
C THR A 189 17.35 -8.60 10.86
N LEU A 190 18.26 -7.64 11.00
CA LEU A 190 18.36 -6.50 10.09
C LEU A 190 18.73 -6.95 8.67
N ALA A 191 19.69 -7.87 8.53
CA ALA A 191 20.08 -8.45 7.24
C ALA A 191 18.90 -9.18 6.57
N THR A 192 18.11 -9.93 7.35
CA THR A 192 16.91 -10.62 6.86
C THR A 192 15.87 -9.62 6.35
N VAL A 193 15.61 -8.54 7.10
CA VAL A 193 14.68 -7.48 6.68
C VAL A 193 15.15 -6.78 5.40
N VAL A 194 16.43 -6.42 5.34
CA VAL A 194 17.02 -5.79 4.14
C VAL A 194 16.96 -6.73 2.94
N GLY A 195 17.30 -8.00 3.13
CA GLY A 195 17.19 -9.04 2.10
C GLY A 195 15.75 -9.22 1.62
N TYR A 196 14.78 -9.24 2.53
CA TYR A 196 13.36 -9.30 2.21
C TYR A 196 12.91 -8.11 1.36
N ILE A 197 13.30 -6.89 1.74
CA ILE A 197 12.95 -5.67 1.00
C ILE A 197 13.58 -5.69 -0.39
N ALA A 198 14.88 -5.98 -0.50
CA ALA A 198 15.60 -6.02 -1.77
C ALA A 198 15.03 -7.07 -2.72
N PHE A 199 14.81 -8.29 -2.23
CA PHE A 199 14.17 -9.36 -3.00
C PHE A 199 12.76 -8.95 -3.47
N THR A 200 11.96 -8.40 -2.56
CA THR A 200 10.59 -7.96 -2.88
C THR A 200 10.59 -6.90 -3.96
N MET A 201 11.48 -5.90 -3.89
CA MET A 201 11.60 -4.85 -4.92
C MET A 201 11.99 -5.43 -6.28
N LEU A 202 13.07 -6.21 -6.34
CA LEU A 202 13.57 -6.82 -7.58
C LEU A 202 12.52 -7.70 -8.26
N VAL A 203 11.87 -8.58 -7.49
CA VAL A 203 10.85 -9.47 -8.03
C VAL A 203 9.59 -8.69 -8.39
N THR A 204 9.19 -7.67 -7.62
CA THR A 204 8.03 -6.83 -7.96
C THR A 204 8.23 -6.09 -9.28
N GLU A 205 9.42 -5.55 -9.52
CA GLU A 205 9.75 -4.88 -10.78
C GLU A 205 9.70 -5.86 -11.97
N TRP A 206 10.25 -7.06 -11.81
CA TRP A 206 10.14 -8.11 -12.83
C TRP A 206 8.68 -8.56 -13.06
N ARG A 207 7.87 -8.66 -11.99
CA ARG A 207 6.47 -9.10 -12.06
C ARG A 207 5.53 -8.07 -12.69
N LEU A 208 5.89 -6.79 -12.66
CA LEU A 208 5.08 -5.69 -13.20
C LEU A 208 4.70 -5.92 -14.66
N LYS A 209 5.55 -6.57 -15.47
CA LYS A 209 5.23 -6.89 -16.87
C LYS A 209 4.04 -7.84 -17.02
N PHE A 210 3.95 -8.90 -16.20
CA PHE A 210 2.83 -9.84 -16.26
C PHE A 210 1.53 -9.19 -15.80
N ARG A 211 1.61 -8.28 -14.81
CA ARG A 211 0.45 -7.52 -14.35
C ARG A 211 -0.03 -6.53 -15.42
N ARG A 212 0.87 -5.92 -16.17
CA ARG A 212 0.54 -5.06 -17.32
C ARG A 212 -0.13 -5.86 -18.45
N GLU A 213 0.47 -6.98 -18.85
CA GLU A 213 -0.08 -7.89 -19.87
C GLU A 213 -1.49 -8.38 -19.49
N MET A 214 -1.70 -8.78 -18.22
CA MET A 214 -3.02 -9.17 -17.72
C MET A 214 -4.04 -8.03 -17.83
N ASN A 215 -3.67 -6.81 -17.43
CA ASN A 215 -4.56 -5.64 -17.49
C ASN A 215 -4.88 -5.20 -18.93
N GLU A 216 -3.94 -5.37 -19.86
CA GLU A 216 -4.15 -5.08 -21.27
C GLU A 216 -5.15 -6.05 -21.91
N ASN A 217 -4.98 -7.36 -21.66
CA ASN A 217 -5.92 -8.38 -22.14
C ASN A 217 -7.32 -8.24 -21.51
N ASP A 218 -7.40 -7.87 -20.23
CA ASP A 218 -8.66 -7.57 -19.55
C ASP A 218 -9.40 -6.39 -20.22
N GLN A 219 -8.67 -5.31 -20.52
CA GLN A 219 -9.22 -4.16 -21.26
C GLN A 219 -9.69 -4.55 -22.67
N GLU A 220 -8.93 -5.39 -23.39
CA GLU A 220 -9.35 -5.88 -24.72
C GLU A 220 -10.66 -6.69 -24.63
N ALA A 221 -10.74 -7.63 -23.69
CA ALA A 221 -11.94 -8.44 -23.47
C ALA A 221 -13.15 -7.57 -23.10
N ASN A 222 -12.97 -6.62 -22.18
CA ASN A 222 -14.02 -5.70 -21.75
C ASN A 222 -14.52 -4.81 -22.90
N THR A 223 -13.60 -4.26 -23.69
CA THR A 223 -13.93 -3.45 -24.88
C THR A 223 -14.77 -4.26 -25.87
N ARG A 224 -14.37 -5.50 -26.19
CA ARG A 224 -15.14 -6.36 -27.09
C ARG A 224 -16.55 -6.66 -26.58
N ALA A 225 -16.71 -6.91 -25.28
CA ALA A 225 -18.01 -7.15 -24.70
C ALA A 225 -18.92 -5.92 -24.79
N ILE A 226 -18.38 -4.74 -24.47
CA ILE A 226 -19.11 -3.46 -24.58
C ILE A 226 -19.51 -3.19 -26.04
N ASP A 227 -18.59 -3.33 -26.99
CA ASP A 227 -18.86 -3.09 -28.41
C ASP A 227 -19.95 -4.01 -28.95
N SER A 228 -19.94 -5.29 -28.54
CA SER A 228 -20.97 -6.27 -28.93
C SER A 228 -22.36 -5.90 -28.39
N LEU A 229 -22.43 -5.43 -27.13
CA LEU A 229 -23.68 -5.01 -26.49
C LEU A 229 -24.21 -3.69 -27.04
N LEU A 230 -23.33 -2.73 -27.37
CA LEU A 230 -23.72 -1.48 -28.01
C LEU A 230 -24.27 -1.71 -29.43
N ASN A 231 -23.70 -2.68 -30.15
CA ASN A 231 -24.12 -3.05 -31.50
C ASN A 231 -25.04 -4.30 -31.51
N PHE A 232 -25.77 -4.54 -30.42
CA PHE A 232 -26.58 -5.73 -30.24
C PHE A 232 -27.60 -5.93 -31.37
N GLU A 233 -28.23 -4.84 -31.83
CA GLU A 233 -29.18 -4.87 -32.93
C GLU A 233 -28.53 -5.43 -34.19
N THR A 234 -27.34 -4.95 -34.56
CA THR A 234 -26.60 -5.44 -35.74
C THR A 234 -26.29 -6.93 -35.61
N VAL A 235 -25.82 -7.38 -34.44
CA VAL A 235 -25.53 -8.81 -34.22
C VAL A 235 -26.79 -9.66 -34.42
N LYS A 236 -27.94 -9.20 -33.92
CA LYS A 236 -29.24 -9.89 -34.08
C LYS A 236 -29.78 -9.84 -35.51
N TYR A 237 -29.68 -8.70 -36.18
CA TYR A 237 -30.12 -8.55 -37.57
C TYR A 237 -29.40 -9.51 -38.52
N PHE A 238 -28.11 -9.77 -38.28
CA PHE A 238 -27.30 -10.68 -39.10
C PHE A 238 -27.21 -12.12 -38.54
N GLY A 239 -27.83 -12.42 -37.39
CA GLY A 239 -27.80 -13.76 -36.77
C GLY A 239 -26.37 -14.25 -36.44
N ASN A 240 -25.48 -13.32 -36.07
CA ASN A 240 -24.05 -13.59 -35.96
C ASN A 240 -23.56 -13.79 -34.51
N GLU A 241 -24.44 -14.18 -33.59
CA GLU A 241 -24.13 -14.31 -32.16
C GLU A 241 -22.98 -15.29 -31.91
N GLN A 242 -22.98 -16.43 -32.60
CA GLN A 242 -21.94 -17.46 -32.42
C GLN A 242 -20.55 -16.98 -32.86
N HIS A 243 -20.48 -15.98 -33.75
CA HIS A 243 -19.22 -15.34 -34.13
C HIS A 243 -18.71 -14.45 -32.99
N GLU A 244 -19.59 -13.60 -32.43
CA GLU A 244 -19.25 -12.73 -31.30
C GLU A 244 -18.87 -13.51 -30.05
N TYR A 245 -19.57 -14.62 -29.74
CA TYR A 245 -19.21 -15.51 -28.64
C TYR A 245 -17.79 -16.07 -28.81
N ARG A 246 -17.44 -16.56 -30.00
CA ARG A 246 -16.09 -17.08 -30.28
C ARG A 246 -15.03 -15.99 -30.18
N ARG A 247 -15.33 -14.79 -30.67
CA ARG A 247 -14.41 -13.65 -30.63
C ARG A 247 -14.17 -13.16 -29.20
N TYR A 248 -15.19 -13.19 -28.35
CA TYR A 248 -15.07 -12.86 -26.94
C TYR A 248 -14.33 -13.96 -26.17
N ASP A 249 -14.65 -15.24 -26.40
CA ASP A 249 -13.97 -16.39 -25.80
C ASP A 249 -12.46 -16.37 -26.08
N GLN A 250 -12.04 -16.07 -27.32
CA GLN A 250 -10.63 -15.91 -27.66
C GLN A 250 -9.93 -14.79 -26.87
N ALA A 251 -10.63 -13.68 -26.58
CA ALA A 251 -10.07 -12.61 -25.75
C ALA A 251 -9.99 -13.04 -24.28
N LEU A 252 -11.00 -13.75 -23.78
CA LEU A 252 -11.00 -14.33 -22.44
C LEU A 252 -9.89 -15.35 -22.25
N GLN A 253 -9.63 -16.24 -23.22
CA GLN A 253 -8.53 -17.20 -23.15
C GLN A 253 -7.16 -16.51 -23.03
N ARG A 254 -6.94 -15.39 -23.73
CA ARG A 254 -5.70 -14.61 -23.57
C ARG A 254 -5.58 -13.98 -22.19
N TYR A 255 -6.68 -13.39 -21.71
CA TYR A 255 -6.76 -12.85 -20.35
C TYR A 255 -6.49 -13.94 -19.30
N GLU A 256 -7.12 -15.11 -19.44
CA GLU A 256 -6.93 -16.25 -18.54
C GLU A 256 -5.46 -16.64 -18.44
N ASN A 257 -4.79 -16.84 -19.58
CA ASN A 257 -3.38 -17.19 -19.62
C ASN A 257 -2.49 -16.11 -18.97
N ALA A 258 -2.76 -14.83 -19.23
CA ALA A 258 -2.04 -13.71 -18.62
C ALA A 258 -2.30 -13.61 -17.10
N ALA A 259 -3.55 -13.84 -16.67
CA ALA A 259 -3.95 -13.85 -15.26
C ALA A 259 -3.29 -15.01 -14.50
N VAL A 260 -3.22 -16.20 -15.09
CA VAL A 260 -2.49 -17.35 -14.52
C VAL A 260 -1.03 -16.99 -14.30
N ARG A 261 -0.34 -16.42 -15.30
CA ARG A 261 1.07 -15.98 -15.17
C ARG A 261 1.26 -14.90 -14.09
N SER A 262 0.35 -13.92 -14.04
CA SER A 262 0.35 -12.88 -13.01
C SER A 262 0.20 -13.47 -11.60
N ARG A 263 -0.68 -14.46 -11.44
CA ARG A 263 -0.94 -15.14 -10.17
C ARG A 263 0.15 -16.11 -9.76
N THR A 264 0.68 -16.92 -10.67
CA THR A 264 1.81 -17.84 -10.37
C THR A 264 3.06 -17.06 -10.00
N SER A 265 3.31 -15.93 -10.66
CA SER A 265 4.42 -15.05 -10.27
C SER A 265 4.26 -14.46 -8.86
N LEU A 266 3.01 -14.20 -8.40
CA LEU A 266 2.74 -13.78 -7.02
C LEU A 266 3.08 -14.91 -6.04
N SER A 267 2.66 -16.14 -6.36
CA SER A 267 2.97 -17.30 -5.53
C SER A 267 4.49 -17.51 -5.39
N LEU A 268 5.26 -17.35 -6.46
CA LEU A 268 6.72 -17.41 -6.42
C LEU A 268 7.33 -16.32 -5.52
N LEU A 269 6.80 -15.10 -5.57
CA LEU A 269 7.21 -14.02 -4.67
C LEU A 269 6.92 -14.39 -3.21
N ASN A 270 5.73 -14.91 -2.91
CA ASN A 270 5.35 -15.31 -1.55
C ASN A 270 6.25 -16.44 -1.02
N ILE A 271 6.57 -17.43 -1.87
CA ILE A 271 7.48 -18.53 -1.50
C ILE A 271 8.88 -17.98 -1.23
N GLY A 272 9.42 -17.13 -2.10
CA GLY A 272 10.74 -16.53 -1.88
C GLY A 272 10.81 -15.67 -0.62
N GLN A 273 9.75 -14.89 -0.34
CA GLN A 273 9.61 -14.13 0.89
C GLN A 273 9.58 -15.04 2.14
N ALA A 274 8.83 -16.14 2.09
CA ALA A 274 8.79 -17.12 3.17
C ALA A 274 10.15 -17.80 3.38
N LEU A 275 10.87 -18.13 2.31
CA LEU A 275 12.22 -18.71 2.40
C LEU A 275 13.21 -17.74 3.07
N ILE A 276 13.18 -16.45 2.73
CA ILE A 276 14.05 -15.45 3.36
C ILE A 276 13.76 -15.36 4.86
N ILE A 277 12.48 -15.32 5.25
CA ILE A 277 12.10 -15.28 6.67
C ILE A 277 12.54 -16.55 7.39
N SER A 278 12.30 -17.72 6.81
CA SER A 278 12.68 -19.01 7.40
C SER A 278 14.20 -19.13 7.56
N LEU A 279 14.98 -18.72 6.55
CA LEU A 279 16.45 -18.73 6.62
C LEU A 279 16.99 -17.73 7.65
N GLY A 280 16.33 -16.60 7.84
CA GLY A 280 16.70 -15.64 8.88
C GLY A 280 16.37 -16.10 10.29
N LEU A 281 15.42 -17.04 10.43
CA LEU A 281 15.01 -17.62 11.70
C LEU A 281 15.86 -18.83 12.13
N THR A 282 16.34 -19.63 11.18
CA THR A 282 17.19 -20.82 11.39
C THR A 282 18.65 -20.48 11.58
#